data_AF-A0A4Q5WA56-F1
#
_entry.id   AF-A0A4Q5WA56-F1
#
_cell.length_a   1.000
_cell.length_b   1.000
_cell.length_c   1.000
_cell.angle_alpha   90.00
_cell.angle_beta   90.00
_cell.angle_gamma   90.00
#
_symmetry.space_group_name_H-M   'P 1'
#
loop_
_entity.id
_entity.type
_entity.pdbx_description
1 polymer ?
#
loop_
_entity_poly.entity_id
_entity_poly.type
_entity_poly.pdbx_seq_one_letter_code
_entity_poly.pdbx_strand_id
1 'polypeptide(L)'
;KGDIIADGPSTDLGELALGRNVLVAFMPWNGYNFEDSILISERIVRDDVFTSIHIEEFEIAARDTKLGPEEITRDIPNVGEEALRNLDEAGIVAVGAEVAAGDILVGKVTPKGESPMTPEEKLLRAIFGEKASDVRDTSLRMPPGATGTVVEVRVFNRHGVDKDQRALQIEREQIDQLMTDKDDEIAIIERDALSRLKALLNGQKAVARGGKKTDITEEFIAEQSASDLWKIGVDDDAVDSQVKALKGSYDDSVALIEARIADKIEKVQRGDDLPPGVMKVVKVFVAVKRKLQPGDKMAGRHGNKGVISKINPLEDMPYLEDGTPVDIVLNPLGVPSRMNVGQILETHMGWACAGIGKMI
;
A
#
# COMPACT_ATOMS: atom_id res chain seq x y z
N LYS A 1 23.14 -16.52 -1.55
CA LYS A 1 21.97 -17.47 -1.58
C LYS A 1 21.52 -17.64 -0.15
N GLY A 2 20.32 -17.17 0.20
CA GLY A 2 19.88 -17.03 1.60
C GLY A 2 20.07 -15.62 2.16
N ASP A 3 20.63 -14.71 1.35
CA ASP A 3 20.75 -13.29 1.71
C ASP A 3 19.40 -12.60 1.56
N ILE A 4 19.18 -11.60 2.40
CA ILE A 4 17.92 -10.86 2.47
C ILE A 4 17.97 -9.76 1.42
N ILE A 5 16.96 -9.77 0.54
CA ILE A 5 16.90 -8.88 -0.62
C ILE A 5 16.02 -7.65 -0.34
N ALA A 6 15.03 -7.81 0.55
CA ALA A 6 14.14 -6.74 0.98
C ALA A 6 13.63 -7.02 2.40
N ASP A 7 13.45 -5.95 3.18
CA ASP A 7 12.81 -5.99 4.49
C ASP A 7 11.28 -5.86 4.36
N GLY A 8 10.57 -6.54 5.25
CA GLY A 8 9.13 -6.40 5.41
C GLY A 8 8.74 -5.42 6.53
N PRO A 9 7.45 -5.36 6.89
CA PRO A 9 7.00 -4.63 8.06
C PRO A 9 7.69 -5.16 9.33
N SER A 10 8.20 -4.24 10.15
CA SER A 10 8.86 -4.54 11.43
C SER A 10 10.12 -5.42 11.30
N THR A 11 10.87 -5.27 10.22
CA THR A 11 12.23 -5.84 10.07
C THR A 11 13.20 -4.75 9.60
N ASP A 12 14.47 -4.86 10.00
CA ASP A 12 15.54 -3.93 9.63
C ASP A 12 16.82 -4.72 9.37
N LEU A 13 17.34 -4.66 8.13
CA LEU A 13 18.51 -5.40 7.67
C LEU A 13 18.42 -6.91 7.96
N GLY A 14 17.21 -7.45 7.86
CA GLY A 14 16.94 -8.86 8.12
C GLY A 14 16.77 -9.27 9.58
N GLU A 15 16.87 -8.33 10.51
CA GLU A 15 16.60 -8.55 11.93
C GLU A 15 15.18 -8.11 12.29
N LEU A 16 14.59 -8.75 13.29
CA LEU A 16 13.25 -8.42 13.76
C LEU A 16 13.26 -7.09 14.55
N ALA A 17 12.56 -6.07 14.04
CA ALA A 17 12.50 -4.72 14.59
C ALA A 17 11.05 -4.32 14.93
N LEU A 18 10.49 -4.90 15.99
CA LEU A 18 9.09 -4.66 16.41
C LEU A 18 8.81 -3.25 16.98
N GLY A 19 9.86 -2.48 17.27
CA GLY A 19 9.73 -1.17 17.89
C GLY A 19 11.00 -0.35 17.74
N ARG A 20 11.10 0.72 18.52
CA ARG A 20 12.25 1.63 18.50
C ARG A 20 12.92 1.68 19.87
N ASN A 21 14.25 1.71 19.87
CA ASN A 21 15.03 2.01 21.05
C ASN A 21 15.00 3.52 21.31
N VAL A 22 14.79 3.92 22.56
CA VAL A 22 14.67 5.32 22.97
C VAL A 22 15.45 5.56 24.25
N LEU A 23 15.82 6.82 24.53
CA LEU A 23 16.51 7.18 25.75
C LEU A 23 15.52 7.24 26.92
N VAL A 24 15.71 6.39 27.93
CA VAL A 24 14.81 6.25 29.07
C VAL A 24 15.49 6.68 30.37
N ALA A 25 14.77 7.40 31.23
CA ALA A 25 15.18 7.66 32.62
C ALA A 25 14.20 7.02 33.61
N PHE A 26 14.74 6.36 34.64
CA PHE A 26 13.97 5.83 35.77
C PHE A 26 14.00 6.81 36.92
N MET A 27 13.00 7.68 37.01
CA MET A 27 12.86 8.65 38.11
C MET A 27 11.40 9.09 38.27
N PRO A 28 10.94 9.44 39.48
CA PRO A 28 9.63 10.04 39.64
C PRO A 28 9.61 11.43 38.98
N TRP A 29 8.52 11.77 38.29
CA TRP A 29 8.37 13.07 37.62
C TRP A 29 7.00 13.69 37.86
N ASN A 30 6.89 14.54 38.88
CA ASN A 30 5.69 15.35 39.21
C ASN A 30 4.35 14.58 39.20
N GLY A 31 4.38 13.26 39.46
CA GLY A 31 3.19 12.39 39.42
C GLY A 31 2.73 11.99 38.01
N TYR A 32 3.35 12.48 36.93
CA TYR A 32 2.96 12.12 35.57
C TYR A 32 3.28 10.68 35.20
N ASN A 33 4.25 10.07 35.86
CA ASN A 33 4.53 8.64 35.76
C ASN A 33 4.01 7.85 36.97
N PHE A 34 2.89 8.27 37.56
CA PHE A 34 2.26 7.52 38.66
C PHE A 34 1.78 6.14 38.20
N GLU A 35 1.95 5.12 39.06
CA GLU A 35 1.71 3.71 38.74
C GLU A 35 2.44 3.26 37.45
N ASP A 36 1.65 2.94 36.41
CA ASP A 36 2.08 2.46 35.10
C ASP A 36 2.00 3.57 34.04
N SER A 37 1.83 4.83 34.46
CA SER A 37 1.81 5.93 33.51
C SER A 37 3.20 6.20 32.95
N ILE A 38 3.26 6.55 31.67
CA ILE A 38 4.48 6.85 30.95
C ILE A 38 4.45 8.32 30.55
N LEU A 39 5.53 9.05 30.88
CA LEU A 39 5.76 10.39 30.39
C LEU A 39 6.65 10.32 29.15
N ILE A 40 6.24 10.99 28.07
CA ILE A 40 7.01 11.02 26.82
C ILE A 40 7.41 12.45 26.45
N SER A 41 8.53 12.57 25.75
CA SER A 41 9.00 13.82 25.17
C SER A 41 8.25 14.17 23.89
N GLU A 42 8.03 15.46 23.65
CA GLU A 42 7.53 15.99 22.39
C GLU A 42 8.39 15.58 21.19
N ARG A 43 9.70 15.38 21.38
CA ARG A 43 10.60 14.92 20.31
C ARG A 43 10.11 13.60 19.69
N ILE A 44 9.62 12.66 20.50
CA ILE A 44 9.13 11.37 19.99
C ILE A 44 7.98 11.57 18.99
N VAL A 45 7.09 12.52 19.30
CA VAL A 45 5.89 12.81 18.48
C VAL A 45 6.26 13.65 17.26
N ARG A 46 7.20 14.59 17.42
CA ARG A 46 7.69 15.44 16.34
C ARG A 46 8.48 14.66 15.30
N ASP A 47 9.36 13.77 15.75
CA ASP A 47 10.25 12.98 14.90
C ASP A 47 9.57 11.68 14.38
N ASP A 48 8.25 11.54 14.59
CA ASP A 48 7.42 10.42 14.12
C ASP A 48 7.95 9.01 14.50
N VAL A 49 8.61 8.88 15.66
CA VAL A 49 9.32 7.66 16.09
C VAL A 49 8.37 6.46 16.24
N PHE A 50 7.18 6.69 16.79
CA PHE A 50 6.15 5.66 17.00
C PHE A 50 4.88 5.92 16.16
N THR A 51 4.99 6.69 15.08
CA THR A 51 3.85 6.93 14.19
C THR A 51 3.56 5.66 13.38
N SER A 52 2.32 5.21 13.41
CA SER A 52 1.87 4.03 12.66
C SER A 52 1.04 4.43 11.44
N ILE A 53 1.11 3.61 10.40
CA ILE A 53 0.26 3.72 9.22
C ILE A 53 -0.85 2.69 9.35
N HIS A 54 -2.09 3.15 9.36
CA HIS A 54 -3.28 2.32 9.34
C HIS A 54 -3.93 2.45 7.98
N ILE A 55 -4.17 1.33 7.30
CA ILE A 55 -4.93 1.31 6.06
C ILE A 55 -6.33 0.83 6.42
N GLU A 56 -7.31 1.73 6.29
CA GLU A 56 -8.72 1.44 6.55
C GLU A 56 -9.45 1.27 5.22
N GLU A 57 -10.27 0.22 5.13
CA GLU A 57 -11.10 -0.08 3.97
C GLU A 57 -12.53 0.43 4.21
N PHE A 58 -12.99 1.32 3.34
CA PHE A 58 -14.37 1.78 3.31
C PHE A 58 -15.05 1.26 2.04
N GLU A 59 -16.18 0.58 2.18
CA GLU A 59 -16.91 0.04 1.05
C GLU A 59 -18.35 0.56 0.98
N ILE A 60 -18.82 0.77 -0.25
CA ILE A 60 -20.21 1.07 -0.53
C ILE A 60 -20.67 0.29 -1.76
N ALA A 61 -21.91 -0.20 -1.69
CA ALA A 61 -22.55 -0.93 -2.77
C ALA A 61 -23.76 -0.15 -3.30
N ALA A 62 -23.87 -0.07 -4.63
CA ALA A 62 -25.05 0.38 -5.34
C ALA A 62 -25.93 -0.83 -5.66
N ARG A 63 -27.17 -0.79 -5.20
CA ARG A 63 -28.11 -1.90 -5.27
C ARG A 63 -29.29 -1.58 -6.17
N ASP A 64 -29.83 -2.60 -6.81
CA ASP A 64 -31.11 -2.49 -7.48
C ASP A 64 -32.25 -2.56 -6.45
N THR A 65 -33.08 -1.53 -6.39
CA THR A 65 -34.20 -1.45 -5.44
C THR A 65 -35.53 -1.49 -6.18
N LYS A 66 -36.62 -1.75 -5.46
CA LYS A 66 -37.98 -1.77 -6.05
C LYS A 66 -38.39 -0.43 -6.67
N LEU A 67 -37.81 0.67 -6.21
CA LEU A 67 -38.12 2.03 -6.68
C LEU A 67 -37.21 2.46 -7.84
N GLY A 68 -36.19 1.67 -8.17
CA GLY A 68 -35.18 1.96 -9.17
C GLY A 68 -33.77 1.57 -8.69
N PRO A 69 -32.79 1.56 -9.60
CA PRO A 69 -31.40 1.33 -9.25
C PRO A 69 -30.84 2.49 -8.41
N GLU A 70 -30.03 2.16 -7.40
CA GLU A 70 -29.13 3.15 -6.78
C GLU A 70 -27.99 3.46 -7.74
N GLU A 71 -27.60 4.72 -7.82
CA GLU A 71 -26.55 5.18 -8.73
C GLU A 71 -25.39 5.80 -7.95
N ILE A 72 -24.18 5.57 -8.45
CA ILE A 72 -22.97 6.24 -7.95
C ILE A 72 -22.74 7.43 -8.89
N THR A 73 -22.88 8.63 -8.34
CA THR A 73 -22.83 9.87 -9.11
C THR A 73 -22.32 11.03 -8.26
N ARG A 74 -21.74 12.02 -8.93
CA ARG A 74 -21.35 13.30 -8.33
C ARG A 74 -22.56 14.22 -8.07
N ASP A 75 -23.68 13.99 -8.75
CA ASP A 75 -24.90 14.80 -8.60
C ASP A 75 -25.69 14.40 -7.35
N ILE A 76 -25.29 14.95 -6.19
CA ILE A 76 -25.85 14.64 -4.88
C ILE A 76 -26.75 15.80 -4.42
N PRO A 77 -28.02 15.55 -4.05
CA PRO A 77 -28.92 16.61 -3.64
C PRO A 77 -28.48 17.25 -2.31
N ASN A 78 -28.67 18.57 -2.19
CA ASN A 78 -28.39 19.36 -0.98
C ASN A 78 -26.92 19.38 -0.54
N VAL A 79 -25.97 19.09 -1.44
CA VAL A 79 -24.53 19.15 -1.18
C VAL A 79 -23.92 20.32 -1.96
N GLY A 80 -23.15 21.17 -1.28
CA GLY A 80 -22.46 22.30 -1.92
C GLY A 80 -21.21 21.86 -2.71
N GLU A 81 -20.76 22.69 -3.65
CA GLU A 81 -19.60 22.38 -4.51
C GLU A 81 -18.32 22.10 -3.72
N GLU A 82 -18.13 22.71 -2.56
CA GLU A 82 -16.96 22.50 -1.71
C GLU A 82 -16.82 21.05 -1.26
N ALA A 83 -17.93 20.39 -0.93
CA ALA A 83 -17.93 18.97 -0.53
C ALA A 83 -17.75 18.02 -1.72
N LEU A 84 -17.97 18.50 -2.95
CA LEU A 84 -17.76 17.74 -4.19
C LEU A 84 -16.36 17.95 -4.79
N ARG A 85 -15.50 18.78 -4.18
CA ARG A 85 -14.17 19.14 -4.72
C ARG A 85 -13.25 17.94 -4.93
N ASN A 86 -13.36 16.94 -4.06
CA ASN A 86 -12.51 15.75 -4.03
C ASN A 86 -13.06 14.62 -4.90
N LEU A 87 -14.29 14.76 -5.42
CA LEU A 87 -14.96 13.74 -6.23
C LEU A 87 -14.67 13.97 -7.72
N ASP A 88 -14.42 12.88 -8.43
CA ASP A 88 -14.33 12.85 -9.88
C ASP A 88 -15.73 12.94 -10.54
N GLU A 89 -15.76 12.95 -11.88
CA GLU A 89 -17.01 13.01 -12.65
C GLU A 89 -17.95 11.82 -12.38
N ALA A 90 -17.42 10.68 -11.96
CA ALA A 90 -18.20 9.49 -11.59
C ALA A 90 -18.70 9.54 -10.13
N GLY A 91 -18.35 10.58 -9.35
CA GLY A 91 -18.72 10.70 -7.95
C GLY A 91 -17.84 9.88 -7.00
N ILE A 92 -16.61 9.54 -7.40
CA ILE A 92 -15.66 8.77 -6.59
C ILE A 92 -14.48 9.65 -6.21
N VAL A 93 -13.98 9.51 -4.97
CA VAL A 93 -12.82 10.29 -4.51
C VAL A 93 -11.56 9.97 -5.33
N ALA A 94 -10.78 11.00 -5.63
CA ALA A 94 -9.50 10.84 -6.33
C ALA A 94 -8.43 10.17 -5.44
N VAL A 95 -7.61 9.32 -6.06
CA VAL A 95 -6.42 8.76 -5.39
C VAL A 95 -5.42 9.89 -5.11
N GLY A 96 -4.91 9.94 -3.88
CA GLY A 96 -4.04 11.00 -3.38
C GLY A 96 -4.79 12.17 -2.72
N ALA A 97 -6.13 12.18 -2.72
CA ALA A 97 -6.89 13.20 -2.01
C ALA A 97 -6.73 13.06 -0.49
N GLU A 98 -6.49 14.18 0.19
CA GLU A 98 -6.59 14.29 1.64
C GLU A 98 -8.05 14.49 2.03
N VAL A 99 -8.54 13.59 2.89
CA VAL A 99 -9.94 13.57 3.32
C VAL A 99 -10.03 13.73 4.84
N ALA A 100 -10.97 14.55 5.25
CA ALA A 100 -11.29 14.80 6.66
C ALA A 100 -12.64 14.20 7.03
N ALA A 101 -12.92 14.18 8.33
CA ALA A 101 -14.20 13.73 8.87
C ALA A 101 -15.38 14.45 8.18
N GLY A 102 -16.33 13.67 7.65
CA GLY A 102 -17.53 14.18 6.96
C GLY A 102 -17.39 14.36 5.45
N ASP A 103 -16.17 14.32 4.90
CA ASP A 103 -15.94 14.37 3.45
C ASP A 103 -16.56 13.15 2.76
N ILE A 104 -17.06 13.37 1.54
CA ILE A 104 -17.68 12.32 0.73
C ILE A 104 -16.57 11.54 0.05
N LEU A 105 -16.52 10.23 0.30
CA LEU A 105 -15.61 9.31 -0.39
C LEU A 105 -16.23 8.80 -1.69
N VAL A 106 -17.52 8.48 -1.67
CA VAL A 106 -18.26 7.97 -2.82
C VAL A 106 -19.67 8.51 -2.77
N GLY A 107 -20.04 9.29 -3.77
CA GLY A 107 -21.39 9.80 -3.98
C GLY A 107 -22.35 8.66 -4.34
N LYS A 108 -23.41 8.51 -3.56
CA LYS A 108 -24.47 7.54 -3.85
C LYS A 108 -25.83 8.18 -3.68
N VAL A 109 -26.69 7.98 -4.67
CA VAL A 109 -28.08 8.42 -4.66
C VAL A 109 -29.01 7.22 -4.70
N THR A 110 -30.02 7.25 -3.83
CA THR A 110 -31.08 6.23 -3.78
C THR A 110 -32.39 6.86 -4.23
N PRO A 111 -33.11 6.28 -5.20
CA PRO A 111 -34.42 6.77 -5.60
C PRO A 111 -35.40 6.70 -4.42
N LYS A 112 -36.13 7.78 -4.19
CA LYS A 112 -37.09 7.93 -3.11
C LYS A 112 -38.49 7.98 -3.69
N GLY A 113 -39.42 7.24 -3.10
CA GLY A 113 -40.83 7.36 -3.44
C GLY A 113 -41.41 8.71 -3.00
N GLU A 114 -42.41 9.20 -3.72
CA GLU A 114 -43.12 10.42 -3.33
C GLU A 114 -43.66 10.29 -1.90
N SER A 115 -43.10 11.08 -0.99
CA SER A 115 -43.63 11.19 0.36
C SER A 115 -44.71 12.27 0.35
N PRO A 116 -45.87 12.06 0.99
CA PRO A 116 -46.89 13.09 1.08
C PRO A 116 -46.33 14.31 1.83
N MET A 117 -46.15 15.41 1.10
CA MET A 117 -45.64 16.66 1.66
C MET A 117 -46.71 17.37 2.49
N THR A 118 -46.27 17.95 3.61
CA THR A 118 -47.11 18.81 4.45
C THR A 118 -47.50 20.10 3.70
N PRO A 119 -48.63 20.74 4.03
CA PRO A 119 -49.01 22.04 3.44
C PRO A 119 -47.90 23.10 3.54
N GLU A 120 -47.14 23.09 4.63
CA GLU A 120 -46.01 23.99 4.91
C GLU A 120 -44.84 23.76 3.94
N GLU A 121 -44.46 22.50 3.70
CA GLU A 121 -43.43 22.14 2.71
C GLU A 121 -43.88 22.48 1.29
N LYS A 122 -45.17 22.25 0.96
CA LYS A 122 -45.74 22.65 -0.34
C LYS A 122 -45.67 24.16 -0.54
N LEU A 123 -45.95 24.94 0.50
CA LEU A 123 -45.86 26.39 0.47
C LEU A 123 -44.41 26.86 0.29
N LEU A 124 -43.48 26.32 1.08
CA LEU A 124 -42.05 26.64 0.95
C LEU A 124 -41.53 26.33 -0.45
N ARG A 125 -41.91 25.18 -1.00
CA ARG A 125 -41.53 24.77 -2.36
C ARG A 125 -42.11 25.69 -3.43
N ALA A 126 -43.33 26.17 -3.24
CA ALA A 126 -43.96 27.14 -4.14
C ALA A 126 -43.30 28.53 -4.08
N ILE A 127 -42.78 28.93 -2.91
CA ILE A 127 -42.09 30.21 -2.72
C ILE A 127 -40.66 30.18 -3.29
N PHE A 128 -39.89 29.13 -3.01
CA PHE A 128 -38.48 29.02 -3.42
C PHE A 128 -38.28 28.37 -4.79
N GLY A 129 -39.33 27.79 -5.37
CA GLY A 129 -39.25 27.12 -6.67
C GLY A 129 -38.35 25.88 -6.68
N GLU A 130 -37.94 25.38 -5.51
CA GLU A 130 -37.10 24.20 -5.40
C GLU A 130 -37.84 22.97 -5.92
N LYS A 131 -37.24 22.27 -6.90
CA LYS A 131 -37.74 20.96 -7.30
C LYS A 131 -37.39 19.99 -6.15
N ALA A 132 -38.37 19.21 -5.71
CA ALA A 132 -38.07 18.09 -4.84
C ALA A 132 -37.12 17.18 -5.60
N SER A 133 -36.03 16.84 -4.94
CA SER A 133 -35.19 15.78 -5.42
C SER A 133 -35.94 14.47 -5.22
N ASP A 134 -36.14 13.74 -6.32
CA ASP A 134 -36.70 12.38 -6.31
C ASP A 134 -35.68 11.36 -5.80
N VAL A 135 -34.47 11.82 -5.45
CA VAL A 135 -33.37 11.00 -4.93
C VAL A 135 -32.96 11.46 -3.53
N ARG A 136 -32.40 10.53 -2.77
CA ARG A 136 -31.86 10.76 -1.43
C ARG A 136 -30.36 10.49 -1.43
N ASP A 137 -29.59 11.35 -0.77
CA ASP A 137 -28.18 11.12 -0.46
C ASP A 137 -28.02 9.92 0.50
N THR A 138 -27.32 8.89 0.02
CA THR A 138 -26.89 7.71 0.78
C THR A 138 -25.40 7.44 0.59
N SER A 139 -24.63 8.51 0.33
CA SER A 139 -23.20 8.50 0.03
C SER A 139 -22.34 7.96 1.17
N LEU A 140 -21.18 7.41 0.80
CA LEU A 140 -20.15 7.01 1.74
C LEU A 140 -19.37 8.25 2.19
N ARG A 141 -19.28 8.46 3.50
CA ARG A 141 -18.57 9.58 4.11
C ARG A 141 -17.50 9.10 5.07
N MET A 142 -16.44 9.89 5.22
CA MET A 142 -15.41 9.64 6.22
C MET A 142 -16.02 9.66 7.63
N PRO A 143 -15.76 8.64 8.46
CA PRO A 143 -16.21 8.62 9.85
C PRO A 143 -15.73 9.83 10.65
N PRO A 144 -16.49 10.26 11.68
CA PRO A 144 -16.06 11.34 12.55
C PRO A 144 -14.74 10.99 13.25
N GLY A 145 -13.80 11.95 13.28
CA GLY A 145 -12.50 11.79 13.92
C GLY A 145 -11.43 11.06 13.11
N ALA A 146 -11.77 10.53 11.92
CA ALA A 146 -10.81 9.97 10.99
C ALA A 146 -10.34 11.03 9.99
N THR A 147 -9.04 11.06 9.71
CA THR A 147 -8.43 11.87 8.66
C THR A 147 -7.37 11.03 7.98
N GLY A 148 -7.17 11.20 6.68
CA GLY A 148 -6.17 10.41 5.97
C GLY A 148 -6.09 10.74 4.50
N THR A 149 -5.24 10.01 3.80
CA THR A 149 -5.03 10.15 2.37
C THR A 149 -5.58 8.92 1.67
N VAL A 150 -6.37 9.12 0.62
CA VAL A 150 -6.83 8.01 -0.22
C VAL A 150 -5.62 7.41 -0.96
N VAL A 151 -5.34 6.13 -0.70
CA VAL A 151 -4.20 5.43 -1.31
C VAL A 151 -4.65 4.66 -2.55
N GLU A 152 -5.81 4.04 -2.48
CA GLU A 152 -6.29 3.17 -3.54
C GLU A 152 -7.81 3.18 -3.59
N VAL A 153 -8.36 3.08 -4.79
CA VAL A 153 -9.79 2.93 -5.04
C VAL A 153 -9.97 1.74 -5.97
N ARG A 154 -10.84 0.81 -5.58
CA ARG A 154 -11.22 -0.36 -6.40
C ARG A 154 -12.69 -0.29 -6.73
N VAL A 155 -13.01 -0.45 -8.01
CA VAL A 155 -14.38 -0.45 -8.53
C VAL A 155 -14.67 -1.83 -9.08
N PHE A 156 -15.68 -2.48 -8.51
CA PHE A 156 -16.16 -3.80 -8.94
C PHE A 156 -17.50 -3.61 -9.62
N ASN A 157 -17.62 -4.10 -10.85
CA ASN A 157 -18.85 -4.01 -11.64
C ASN A 157 -19.40 -5.41 -11.89
N ARG A 158 -20.72 -5.53 -11.78
CA ARG A 158 -21.39 -6.78 -12.13
C ARG A 158 -21.32 -7.03 -13.64
N HIS A 159 -21.17 -8.29 -14.00
CA HIS A 159 -21.35 -8.77 -15.37
C HIS A 159 -22.66 -8.26 -16.00
N GLY A 160 -22.54 -7.62 -17.17
CA GLY A 160 -23.67 -7.16 -17.98
C GLY A 160 -24.19 -5.75 -17.65
N VAL A 161 -23.57 -5.05 -16.70
CA VAL A 161 -23.82 -3.63 -16.44
C VAL A 161 -22.85 -2.79 -17.28
N ASP A 162 -23.34 -1.70 -17.87
CA ASP A 162 -22.49 -0.76 -18.59
C ASP A 162 -21.43 -0.18 -17.65
N LYS A 163 -20.16 -0.29 -18.05
CA LYS A 163 -19.04 0.21 -17.26
C LYS A 163 -18.96 1.73 -17.39
N ASP A 164 -18.86 2.42 -16.25
CA ASP A 164 -18.63 3.85 -16.24
C ASP A 164 -17.29 4.21 -16.89
N GLN A 165 -17.16 5.45 -17.37
CA GLN A 165 -15.91 5.96 -17.96
C GLN A 165 -14.71 5.74 -17.04
N ARG A 166 -14.89 5.93 -15.72
CA ARG A 166 -13.85 5.71 -14.72
C ARG A 166 -13.45 4.24 -14.60
N ALA A 167 -14.42 3.32 -14.62
CA ALA A 167 -14.13 1.89 -14.55
C ALA A 167 -13.40 1.41 -15.81
N LEU A 168 -13.81 1.90 -16.98
CA LEU A 168 -13.11 1.63 -18.25
C LEU A 168 -11.69 2.19 -18.26
N GLN A 169 -11.47 3.37 -17.66
CA GLN A 169 -10.13 3.94 -17.52
C GLN A 169 -9.25 3.06 -16.62
N ILE A 170 -9.72 2.70 -15.43
CA ILE A 170 -8.98 1.85 -14.49
C ILE A 170 -8.65 0.50 -15.13
N GLU A 171 -9.60 -0.10 -15.83
CA GLU A 171 -9.40 -1.37 -16.53
C GLU A 171 -8.32 -1.27 -17.61
N ARG A 172 -8.33 -0.19 -18.41
CA ARG A 172 -7.30 0.06 -19.43
C ARG A 172 -5.94 0.27 -18.79
N GLU A 173 -5.84 1.13 -17.78
CA GLU A 173 -4.60 1.37 -17.04
C GLU A 173 -4.04 0.07 -16.44
N GLN A 174 -4.91 -0.79 -15.91
CA GLN A 174 -4.52 -2.08 -15.37
C GLN A 174 -4.04 -3.05 -16.45
N ILE A 175 -4.70 -3.09 -17.61
CA ILE A 175 -4.27 -3.91 -18.75
C ILE A 175 -2.92 -3.41 -19.29
N ASP A 176 -2.75 -2.10 -19.43
CA ASP A 176 -1.51 -1.49 -19.91
C ASP A 176 -0.34 -1.77 -18.95
N GLN A 177 -0.59 -1.72 -17.64
CA GLN A 177 0.40 -2.12 -16.63
C GLN A 177 0.76 -3.60 -16.75
N LEU A 178 -0.23 -4.50 -16.88
CA LEU A 178 0.02 -5.93 -17.06
C LEU A 178 0.79 -6.25 -18.35
N MET A 179 0.57 -5.47 -19.42
CA MET A 179 1.31 -5.58 -20.67
C MET A 179 2.75 -5.11 -20.51
N THR A 180 2.97 -4.00 -19.82
CA THR A 180 4.31 -3.48 -19.51
C THR A 180 5.09 -4.50 -18.66
N ASP A 181 4.46 -5.02 -17.59
CA ASP A 181 5.06 -6.05 -16.74
C ASP A 181 5.41 -7.32 -17.54
N LYS A 182 4.56 -7.72 -18.49
CA LYS A 182 4.82 -8.85 -19.38
C LYS A 182 6.07 -8.62 -20.23
N ASP A 183 6.15 -7.46 -20.87
CA ASP A 183 7.24 -7.11 -21.76
C ASP A 183 8.56 -6.98 -20.99
N ASP A 184 8.54 -6.42 -19.78
CA ASP A 184 9.69 -6.34 -18.88
C ASP A 184 10.16 -7.73 -18.41
N GLU A 185 9.25 -8.61 -18.01
CA GLU A 185 9.58 -9.99 -17.61
C GLU A 185 10.21 -10.77 -18.77
N ILE A 186 9.63 -10.67 -19.97
CA ILE A 186 10.17 -11.30 -21.18
C ILE A 186 11.56 -10.73 -21.50
N ALA A 187 11.75 -9.41 -21.44
CA ALA A 187 13.04 -8.78 -21.71
C ALA A 187 14.13 -9.22 -20.73
N ILE A 188 13.81 -9.41 -19.44
CA ILE A 188 14.75 -9.91 -18.43
C ILE A 188 15.18 -11.35 -18.74
N ILE A 189 14.22 -12.21 -19.09
CA ILE A 189 14.47 -13.61 -19.43
C ILE A 189 15.24 -13.72 -20.74
N GLU A 190 14.87 -12.92 -21.75
CA GLU A 190 15.59 -12.86 -23.02
C GLU A 190 17.04 -12.43 -22.80
N ARG A 191 17.28 -11.42 -21.96
CA ARG A 191 18.63 -10.96 -21.62
C ARG A 191 19.46 -12.04 -20.93
N ASP A 192 18.91 -12.77 -19.96
CA ASP A 192 19.60 -13.88 -19.29
C ASP A 192 19.88 -15.03 -20.28
N ALA A 193 18.88 -15.40 -21.08
CA ALA A 193 19.00 -16.45 -22.09
C ALA A 193 20.07 -16.10 -23.13
N LEU A 194 20.09 -14.87 -23.65
CA LEU A 194 21.11 -14.38 -24.58
C LEU A 194 22.49 -14.33 -23.92
N SER A 195 22.59 -13.92 -22.65
CA SER A 195 23.87 -13.92 -21.93
C SER A 195 24.45 -15.33 -21.82
N ARG A 196 23.61 -16.32 -21.49
CA ARG A 196 24.02 -17.74 -21.43
C ARG A 196 24.34 -18.28 -22.82
N LEU A 197 23.56 -17.93 -23.83
CA LEU A 197 23.79 -18.33 -25.22
C LEU A 197 25.14 -17.80 -25.73
N LYS A 198 25.45 -16.52 -25.49
CA LYS A 198 26.74 -15.92 -25.85
C LYS A 198 27.91 -16.64 -25.17
N ALA A 199 27.77 -17.01 -23.89
CA ALA A 199 28.79 -17.77 -23.18
C ALA A 199 29.01 -19.18 -23.75
N LEU A 200 27.93 -19.84 -24.21
CA LEU A 200 28.02 -21.16 -24.85
C LEU A 200 28.59 -21.11 -26.27
N LEU A 201 28.31 -20.03 -27.01
CA LEU A 201 28.78 -19.85 -28.40
C LEU A 201 30.22 -19.33 -28.48
N ASN A 202 30.72 -18.61 -27.47
CA ASN A 202 32.07 -18.03 -27.49
C ASN A 202 33.15 -19.13 -27.55
N GLY A 203 33.99 -19.11 -28.60
CA GLY A 203 35.06 -20.09 -28.80
C GLY A 203 34.64 -21.40 -29.49
N GLN A 204 33.38 -21.51 -29.91
CA GLN A 204 32.87 -22.66 -30.66
C GLN A 204 32.95 -22.45 -32.19
N LYS A 205 32.89 -23.55 -32.95
CA LYS A 205 32.84 -23.50 -34.42
C LYS A 205 31.39 -23.53 -34.89
N ALA A 206 30.98 -22.50 -35.61
CA ALA A 206 29.67 -22.45 -36.24
C ALA A 206 29.63 -23.34 -37.48
N VAL A 207 28.54 -24.09 -37.59
CA VAL A 207 28.14 -24.73 -38.85
C VAL A 207 27.29 -23.73 -39.62
N ALA A 208 27.93 -22.93 -40.48
CA ALA A 208 27.18 -22.03 -41.36
C ALA A 208 26.35 -22.86 -42.37
N ARG A 209 25.13 -22.39 -42.69
CA ARG A 209 24.33 -22.86 -43.84
C ARG A 209 25.16 -22.67 -45.12
N GLY A 210 25.88 -23.72 -45.54
CA GLY A 210 26.80 -23.67 -46.69
C GLY A 210 28.16 -24.37 -46.48
N GLY A 211 28.43 -24.99 -45.33
CA GLY A 211 29.57 -25.90 -45.16
C GLY A 211 30.92 -25.24 -44.90
N LYS A 212 30.98 -23.91 -44.68
CA LYS A 212 32.18 -23.24 -44.16
C LYS A 212 32.12 -23.17 -42.65
N LYS A 213 33.10 -23.76 -41.98
CA LYS A 213 33.29 -23.66 -40.53
C LYS A 213 33.92 -22.31 -40.22
N THR A 214 33.22 -21.47 -39.47
CA THR A 214 33.71 -20.18 -39.00
C THR A 214 33.83 -20.23 -37.48
N ASP A 215 34.96 -19.75 -36.96
CA ASP A 215 35.14 -19.61 -35.51
C ASP A 215 34.21 -18.49 -35.01
N ILE A 216 33.42 -18.79 -33.98
CA ILE A 216 32.53 -17.82 -33.35
C ILE A 216 33.37 -16.97 -32.40
N THR A 217 33.80 -15.79 -32.86
CA THR A 217 34.49 -14.78 -32.06
C THR A 217 33.49 -13.79 -31.46
N GLU A 218 33.89 -13.08 -30.41
CA GLU A 218 33.06 -12.03 -29.78
C GLU A 218 32.62 -10.94 -30.77
N GLU A 219 33.45 -10.65 -31.77
CA GLU A 219 33.15 -9.72 -32.86
C GLU A 219 32.02 -10.24 -33.77
N PHE A 220 32.03 -11.54 -34.08
CA PHE A 220 30.97 -12.19 -34.87
C PHE A 220 29.62 -12.22 -34.14
N ILE A 221 29.65 -12.36 -32.81
CA ILE A 221 28.44 -12.32 -31.97
C ILE A 221 27.88 -10.89 -31.89
N ALA A 222 28.73 -9.86 -31.92
CA ALA A 222 28.31 -8.46 -31.82
C ALA A 222 27.64 -7.92 -33.10
N GLU A 223 27.95 -8.49 -34.27
CA GLU A 223 27.36 -8.10 -35.55
C GLU A 223 25.97 -8.70 -35.82
N GLN A 224 25.60 -9.76 -35.09
CA GLN A 224 24.36 -10.51 -35.33
C GLN A 224 23.19 -10.01 -34.46
N SER A 225 21.98 -10.06 -35.01
CA SER A 225 20.76 -9.75 -34.25
C SER A 225 20.43 -10.87 -33.24
N ALA A 226 19.72 -10.53 -32.16
CA ALA A 226 19.30 -11.50 -31.14
C ALA A 226 18.55 -12.70 -31.72
N SER A 227 17.69 -12.48 -32.72
CA SER A 227 16.93 -13.53 -33.39
C SER A 227 17.78 -14.43 -34.29
N ASP A 228 18.91 -13.93 -34.78
CA ASP A 228 19.81 -14.69 -35.64
C ASP A 228 20.80 -15.53 -34.83
N LEU A 229 21.14 -15.12 -33.60
CA LEU A 229 21.96 -15.92 -32.67
C LEU A 229 21.33 -17.29 -32.37
N TRP A 230 20.01 -17.35 -32.21
CA TRP A 230 19.27 -18.61 -32.00
C TRP A 230 19.25 -19.55 -33.21
N LYS A 231 19.67 -19.07 -34.39
CA LYS A 231 19.70 -19.85 -35.65
C LYS A 231 21.10 -20.42 -35.94
N ILE A 232 22.11 -20.05 -35.16
CA ILE A 232 23.49 -20.53 -35.34
C ILE A 232 23.56 -21.97 -34.85
N GLY A 233 23.90 -22.90 -35.76
CA GLY A 233 24.20 -24.30 -35.40
C GLY A 233 25.66 -24.44 -34.96
N VAL A 234 25.91 -25.26 -33.93
CA VAL A 234 27.25 -25.52 -33.39
C VAL A 234 27.74 -26.91 -33.87
N ASP A 235 29.05 -27.05 -34.14
CA ASP A 235 29.67 -28.30 -34.64
C ASP A 235 29.79 -29.37 -33.53
N ASP A 236 29.82 -28.97 -32.26
CA ASP A 236 29.84 -29.85 -31.09
C ASP A 236 28.41 -30.28 -30.69
N ASP A 237 28.12 -31.58 -30.83
CA ASP A 237 26.82 -32.19 -30.49
C ASP A 237 26.40 -31.93 -29.03
N ALA A 238 27.36 -31.85 -28.10
CA ALA A 238 27.05 -31.59 -26.69
C ALA A 238 26.58 -30.14 -26.47
N VAL A 239 27.21 -29.18 -27.16
CA VAL A 239 26.86 -27.76 -27.08
C VAL A 239 25.58 -27.46 -27.86
N ASP A 240 25.38 -28.08 -29.03
CA ASP A 240 24.14 -27.95 -29.79
C ASP A 240 22.92 -28.47 -29.01
N SER A 241 23.08 -29.58 -28.28
CA SER A 241 22.06 -30.09 -27.36
C SER A 241 21.76 -29.10 -26.21
N GLN A 242 22.79 -28.47 -25.63
CA GLN A 242 22.62 -27.44 -24.61
C GLN A 242 21.93 -26.17 -25.14
N VAL A 243 22.26 -25.73 -26.36
CA VAL A 243 21.61 -24.59 -27.02
C VAL A 243 20.14 -24.88 -27.29
N LYS A 244 19.82 -26.08 -27.78
CA LYS A 244 18.43 -26.53 -27.97
C LYS A 244 17.66 -26.61 -26.65
N ALA A 245 18.29 -27.12 -25.58
CA ALA A 245 17.68 -27.18 -24.26
C ALA A 245 17.44 -25.77 -23.68
N LEU A 246 18.40 -24.84 -23.85
CA LEU A 246 18.27 -23.45 -23.42
C LEU A 246 17.14 -22.75 -24.18
N LYS A 247 17.03 -22.97 -25.50
CA LYS A 247 15.95 -22.44 -26.32
C LYS A 247 14.59 -22.99 -25.89
N GLY A 248 14.48 -24.31 -25.65
CA GLY A 248 13.26 -24.91 -25.13
C GLY A 248 12.85 -24.32 -23.78
N SER A 249 13.80 -24.18 -22.84
CA SER A 249 13.54 -23.55 -21.54
C SER A 249 13.10 -22.08 -21.65
N TYR A 250 13.64 -21.35 -22.63
CA TYR A 250 13.23 -19.97 -22.91
C TYR A 250 11.81 -19.92 -23.47
N ASP A 251 11.52 -20.70 -24.51
CA ASP A 251 10.20 -20.77 -25.16
C ASP A 251 9.12 -21.21 -24.15
N ASP A 252 9.42 -22.19 -23.29
CA ASP A 252 8.53 -22.65 -22.21
C ASP A 252 8.27 -21.54 -21.17
N SER A 253 9.30 -20.75 -20.81
CA SER A 253 9.18 -19.66 -19.84
C SER A 253 8.34 -18.51 -20.40
N VAL A 254 8.55 -18.14 -21.67
CA VAL A 254 7.76 -17.13 -22.36
C VAL A 254 6.30 -17.58 -22.46
N ALA A 255 6.05 -18.83 -22.90
CA ALA A 255 4.70 -19.36 -23.01
C ALA A 255 3.97 -19.38 -21.65
N LEU A 256 4.68 -19.70 -20.56
CA LEU A 256 4.12 -19.65 -19.20
C LEU A 256 3.73 -18.22 -18.79
N ILE A 257 4.57 -17.24 -19.09
CA ILE A 257 4.30 -15.82 -18.79
C ILE A 257 3.11 -15.33 -19.61
N GLU A 258 3.09 -15.62 -20.92
CA GLU A 258 1.98 -15.25 -21.80
C GLU A 258 0.65 -15.85 -21.33
N ALA A 259 0.63 -17.14 -20.99
CA ALA A 259 -0.57 -17.79 -20.46
C ALA A 259 -1.04 -17.16 -19.13
N ARG A 260 -0.09 -16.87 -18.23
CA ARG A 260 -0.40 -16.25 -16.92
C ARG A 260 -0.94 -14.82 -17.08
N ILE A 261 -0.37 -14.01 -17.98
CA ILE A 261 -0.83 -12.65 -18.23
C ILE A 261 -2.17 -12.65 -18.97
N ALA A 262 -2.36 -13.55 -19.94
CA ALA A 262 -3.64 -13.71 -20.62
C ALA A 262 -4.78 -14.06 -19.65
N ASP A 263 -4.55 -14.99 -18.71
CA ASP A 263 -5.51 -15.31 -17.64
C ASP A 263 -5.81 -14.10 -16.73
N LYS A 264 -4.80 -13.28 -16.40
CA LYS A 264 -5.01 -12.04 -15.64
C LYS A 264 -5.85 -11.02 -16.41
N ILE A 265 -5.57 -10.82 -17.70
CA ILE A 265 -6.32 -9.90 -18.57
C ILE A 265 -7.77 -10.38 -18.71
N GLU A 266 -7.99 -11.68 -18.92
CA GLU A 266 -9.33 -12.25 -19.00
C GLU A 266 -10.11 -12.01 -17.70
N LYS A 267 -9.49 -12.21 -16.54
CA LYS A 267 -10.12 -11.95 -15.23
C LYS A 267 -10.51 -10.49 -15.06
N VAL A 268 -9.66 -9.55 -15.48
CA VAL A 268 -9.94 -8.11 -15.44
C VAL A 268 -11.12 -7.76 -16.35
N GLN A 269 -11.19 -8.35 -17.55
CA GLN A 269 -12.26 -8.07 -18.52
C GLN A 269 -13.60 -8.71 -18.16
N ARG A 270 -13.55 -9.93 -17.63
CA ARG A 270 -14.72 -10.71 -17.21
C ARG A 270 -15.53 -9.91 -16.18
N GLY A 271 -14.88 -9.23 -15.25
CA GLY A 271 -15.58 -8.49 -14.20
C GLY A 271 -16.01 -9.42 -13.06
N ASP A 272 -16.72 -8.85 -12.09
CA ASP A 272 -16.79 -9.44 -10.75
C ASP A 272 -18.11 -10.15 -10.47
N ASP A 273 -18.02 -11.25 -9.71
CA ASP A 273 -19.19 -11.95 -9.20
C ASP A 273 -19.69 -11.26 -7.92
N LEU A 274 -20.68 -10.37 -8.10
CA LEU A 274 -21.27 -9.59 -7.02
C LEU A 274 -22.54 -10.26 -6.47
N PRO A 275 -22.85 -10.07 -5.17
CA PRO A 275 -24.07 -10.59 -4.55
C PRO A 275 -25.34 -10.20 -5.33
N PRO A 276 -26.41 -11.01 -5.27
CA PRO A 276 -27.62 -10.73 -6.03
C PRO A 276 -28.23 -9.38 -5.64
N GLY A 277 -28.50 -8.56 -6.66
CA GLY A 277 -29.06 -7.21 -6.50
C GLY A 277 -28.01 -6.12 -6.27
N VAL A 278 -26.72 -6.46 -6.20
CA VAL A 278 -25.62 -5.48 -6.19
C VAL A 278 -25.14 -5.26 -7.62
N MET A 279 -25.20 -4.02 -8.10
CA MET A 279 -24.79 -3.65 -9.45
C MET A 279 -23.31 -3.26 -9.51
N LYS A 280 -22.87 -2.50 -8.50
CA LYS A 280 -21.51 -1.95 -8.40
C LYS A 280 -21.08 -1.86 -6.95
N VAL A 281 -19.82 -2.16 -6.66
CA VAL A 281 -19.19 -1.96 -5.35
C VAL A 281 -17.97 -1.08 -5.53
N VAL A 282 -17.82 -0.06 -4.69
CA VAL A 282 -16.63 0.78 -4.64
C VAL A 282 -15.98 0.61 -3.28
N LYS A 283 -14.70 0.27 -3.30
CA LYS A 283 -13.85 0.18 -2.11
C LYS A 283 -12.82 1.29 -2.15
N VAL A 284 -12.71 2.04 -1.07
CA VAL A 284 -11.77 3.14 -0.89
C VAL A 284 -10.85 2.79 0.27
N PHE A 285 -9.55 2.73 -0.02
CA PHE A 285 -8.51 2.50 0.98
C PHE A 285 -7.93 3.84 1.40
N VAL A 286 -8.08 4.17 2.68
CA VAL A 286 -7.58 5.41 3.26
C VAL A 286 -6.43 5.08 4.20
N ALA A 287 -5.25 5.64 3.93
CA ALA A 287 -4.12 5.59 4.86
C ALA A 287 -4.26 6.70 5.89
N VAL A 288 -4.37 6.29 7.14
CA VAL A 288 -4.42 7.15 8.32
C VAL A 288 -3.07 7.05 9.01
N LYS A 289 -2.35 8.17 9.10
CA LYS A 289 -1.18 8.27 9.97
C LYS A 289 -1.66 8.53 11.40
N ARG A 290 -1.44 7.58 12.29
CA ARG A 290 -1.78 7.74 13.72
C ARG A 290 -0.50 8.09 14.48
N LYS A 291 -0.47 9.33 14.96
CA LYS A 291 0.58 9.81 15.86
C LYS A 291 0.27 9.35 17.28
N LEU A 292 1.34 9.20 18.06
CA LEU A 292 1.27 8.83 19.46
C LEU A 292 0.58 9.93 20.27
N GLN A 293 -0.39 9.58 21.09
CA GLN A 293 -1.19 10.51 21.90
C GLN A 293 -1.38 10.03 23.34
N PRO A 294 -1.70 10.93 24.29
CA PRO A 294 -2.07 10.53 25.65
C PRO A 294 -3.26 9.57 25.63
N GLY A 295 -3.17 8.51 26.43
CA GLY A 295 -4.12 7.40 26.42
C GLY A 295 -3.66 6.19 25.59
N ASP A 296 -2.70 6.37 24.67
CA ASP A 296 -2.11 5.23 23.96
C ASP A 296 -1.29 4.37 24.92
N LYS A 297 -1.24 3.07 24.60
CA LYS A 297 -0.58 2.06 25.43
C LYS A 297 0.76 1.68 24.82
N MET A 298 1.80 1.71 25.64
CA MET A 298 3.14 1.25 25.29
C MET A 298 3.54 0.09 26.20
N ALA A 299 4.47 -0.74 25.72
CA ALA A 299 5.05 -1.81 26.52
C ALA A 299 6.49 -2.10 26.12
N GLY A 300 7.32 -2.45 27.10
CA GLY A 300 8.63 -3.05 26.88
C GLY A 300 8.56 -4.58 26.84
N ARG A 301 9.69 -5.20 26.48
CA ARG A 301 9.81 -6.66 26.32
C ARG A 301 9.71 -7.42 27.64
N HIS A 302 9.92 -6.74 28.76
CA HIS A 302 9.92 -7.33 30.11
C HIS A 302 8.55 -7.23 30.82
N GLY A 303 7.46 -7.08 30.05
CA GLY A 303 6.10 -6.99 30.60
C GLY A 303 5.79 -5.69 31.32
N ASN A 304 6.69 -4.70 31.27
CA ASN A 304 6.43 -3.33 31.70
C ASN A 304 5.48 -2.69 30.68
N LYS A 305 4.20 -2.61 31.04
CA LYS A 305 3.16 -1.93 30.26
C LYS A 305 2.87 -0.57 30.89
N GLY A 306 2.46 0.37 30.07
CA GLY A 306 2.01 1.65 30.56
C GLY A 306 1.16 2.41 29.57
N VAL A 307 0.46 3.42 30.09
CA VAL A 307 -0.38 4.32 29.30
C VAL A 307 0.28 5.69 29.31
N ILE A 308 0.33 6.33 28.15
CA ILE A 308 0.91 7.66 28.03
C ILE A 308 -0.01 8.64 28.76
N SER A 309 0.53 9.30 29.79
CA SER A 309 -0.22 10.28 30.57
C SER A 309 -0.11 11.69 29.98
N LYS A 310 1.08 12.06 29.53
CA LYS A 310 1.38 13.39 29.03
C LYS A 310 2.57 13.38 28.06
N ILE A 311 2.49 14.24 27.06
CA ILE A 311 3.60 14.64 26.20
C ILE A 311 4.17 15.94 26.78
N ASN A 312 5.44 15.93 27.17
CA ASN A 312 6.12 17.09 27.74
C ASN A 312 6.98 17.80 26.67
N PRO A 313 7.01 19.15 26.66
CA PRO A 313 7.95 19.91 25.85
C PRO A 313 9.41 19.52 26.14
N LEU A 314 10.30 19.74 25.17
CA LEU A 314 11.70 19.32 25.26
C LEU A 314 12.46 19.98 26.41
N GLU A 315 12.19 21.26 26.65
CA GLU A 315 12.76 22.07 27.72
C GLU A 315 12.37 21.60 29.13
N ASP A 316 11.25 20.90 29.25
CA ASP A 316 10.74 20.36 30.51
C ASP A 316 11.19 18.91 30.75
N MET A 317 11.97 18.31 29.84
CA MET A 317 12.49 16.96 30.01
C MET A 317 13.80 16.96 30.81
N PRO A 318 14.05 15.94 31.66
CA PRO A 318 15.38 15.69 32.17
C PRO A 318 16.38 15.58 31.00
N TYR A 319 17.59 16.09 31.20
CA TYR A 319 18.62 16.09 30.18
C TYR A 319 19.95 15.55 30.72
N LEU A 320 20.77 15.05 29.82
CA LEU A 320 22.12 14.56 30.08
C LEU A 320 23.10 15.73 30.21
N GLU A 321 24.31 15.48 30.69
CA GLU A 321 25.35 16.53 30.84
C GLU A 321 25.68 17.25 29.52
N ASP A 322 25.50 16.59 28.38
CA ASP A 322 25.69 17.15 27.04
C ASP A 322 24.50 17.99 26.53
N GLY A 323 23.43 18.12 27.34
CA GLY A 323 22.21 18.83 27.01
C GLY A 323 21.17 18.01 26.26
N THR A 324 21.43 16.72 25.97
CA THR A 324 20.47 15.86 25.27
C THR A 324 19.29 15.53 26.20
N PRO A 325 18.03 15.85 25.81
CA PRO A 325 16.86 15.50 26.59
C PRO A 325 16.55 13.99 26.52
N VAL A 326 16.00 13.45 27.61
CA VAL A 326 15.49 12.08 27.69
C VAL A 326 14.19 11.97 26.87
N ASP A 327 13.99 10.83 26.22
CA ASP A 327 12.82 10.59 25.37
C ASP A 327 11.61 10.11 26.20
N ILE A 328 11.82 9.23 27.19
CA ILE A 328 10.77 8.67 28.06
C ILE A 328 11.20 8.67 29.53
N VAL A 329 10.27 9.02 30.44
CA VAL A 329 10.48 8.87 31.88
C VAL A 329 9.57 7.77 32.45
N LEU A 330 10.18 6.74 33.05
CA LEU A 330 9.51 5.61 33.67
C LEU A 330 9.59 5.67 35.20
N ASN A 331 8.59 5.10 35.85
CA ASN A 331 8.54 5.03 37.31
C ASN A 331 9.48 3.94 37.84
N PRO A 332 10.48 4.27 38.68
CA PRO A 332 11.39 3.26 39.24
C PRO A 332 10.66 2.29 40.18
N LEU A 333 9.56 2.71 40.82
CA LEU A 333 8.83 1.88 41.79
C LEU A 333 8.13 0.67 41.14
N GLY A 334 7.85 0.74 39.84
CA GLY A 334 7.24 -0.36 39.08
C GLY A 334 8.17 -1.57 38.90
N VAL A 335 9.48 -1.38 39.04
CA VAL A 335 10.48 -2.44 38.78
C VAL A 335 10.59 -3.42 39.95
N PRO A 336 10.82 -2.99 41.21
CA PRO A 336 10.93 -3.92 42.34
C PRO A 336 9.63 -4.70 42.57
N SER A 337 8.48 -4.04 42.46
CA SER A 337 7.19 -4.66 42.72
C SER A 337 6.83 -5.77 41.73
N ARG A 338 7.31 -5.69 40.49
CA ARG A 338 7.06 -6.69 39.43
C ARG A 338 8.20 -7.69 39.25
N MET A 339 9.31 -7.49 39.97
CA MET A 339 10.51 -8.31 39.86
C MET A 339 11.05 -8.46 38.42
N ASN A 340 10.79 -7.49 37.55
CA ASN A 340 11.21 -7.49 36.14
C ASN A 340 12.52 -6.70 35.96
N VAL A 341 13.57 -7.14 36.68
CA VAL A 341 14.91 -6.54 36.70
C VAL A 341 15.57 -6.53 35.31
N GLY A 342 15.14 -7.41 34.41
CA GLY A 342 15.64 -7.48 33.03
C GLY A 342 15.61 -6.14 32.29
N GLN A 343 14.61 -5.30 32.51
CA GLN A 343 14.54 -3.97 31.86
C GLN A 343 15.67 -3.03 32.29
N ILE A 344 16.17 -3.16 33.52
CA ILE A 344 17.29 -2.36 34.02
C ILE A 344 18.59 -2.86 33.38
N LEU A 345 18.75 -4.18 33.27
CA LEU A 345 19.88 -4.78 32.55
C LEU A 345 19.88 -4.38 31.07
N GLU A 346 18.72 -4.41 30.42
CA GLU A 346 18.51 -3.92 29.05
C GLU A 346 18.90 -2.44 28.92
N THR A 347 18.48 -1.60 29.88
CA THR A 347 18.81 -0.17 29.88
C THR A 347 20.32 0.07 30.03
N HIS A 348 20.99 -0.61 30.96
CA HIS A 348 22.44 -0.50 31.13
C HIS A 348 23.21 -0.99 29.90
N MET A 349 22.81 -2.13 29.34
CA MET A 349 23.44 -2.68 28.14
C MET A 349 23.19 -1.77 26.93
N GLY A 350 21.96 -1.27 26.76
CA GLY A 350 21.62 -0.32 25.70
C GLY A 350 22.41 0.98 25.79
N TRP A 351 22.61 1.50 27.01
CA TRP A 351 23.45 2.67 27.24
C TRP A 351 24.92 2.42 26.88
N ALA A 352 25.46 1.27 27.26
CA ALA A 352 26.83 0.87 26.89
C ALA A 352 26.99 0.73 25.36
N CYS A 353 26.05 0.07 24.69
CA CYS A 353 26.04 -0.07 23.23
C CYS A 353 25.95 1.29 22.51
N ALA A 354 25.08 2.19 22.98
CA ALA A 354 24.96 3.54 22.44
C ALA A 354 26.26 4.35 22.63
N GLY A 355 26.93 4.18 23.78
CA GLY A 355 28.24 4.77 24.05
C GLY A 355 29.32 4.28 23.08
N ILE A 356 29.40 2.97 22.85
CA ILE A 356 30.32 2.38 21.85
C ILE A 356 30.04 2.94 20.46
N GLY A 357 28.76 3.04 20.07
CA GLY A 357 28.34 3.59 18.79
C GLY A 357 28.68 5.06 18.57
N LYS A 358 28.92 5.85 19.64
CA LYS A 358 29.41 7.23 19.55
C LYS A 358 30.94 7.34 19.45
N MET A 359 31.66 6.28 19.82
CA MET A 359 33.14 6.26 19.81
C MET A 359 33.72 5.83 18.46
N ILE A 360 32.93 5.09 17.67
CA ILE A 360 33.20 4.70 16.29
C ILE A 360 32.70 5.82 15.38
#